data_AF-A0A078GSE6-F1
#
_entry.id   AF-A0A078GSE6-F1
#
_cell.length_a   1.000
_cell.length_b   1.000
_cell.length_c   1.000
_cell.angle_alpha   90.00
_cell.angle_beta   90.00
_cell.angle_gamma   90.00
#
_symmetry.space_group_name_H-M   'P 1'
#
loop_
_entity.id
_entity.type
_entity.pdbx_description
1 polymer ?
#
loop_
_entity_poly.entity_id
_entity_poly.type
_entity_poly.pdbx_seq_one_letter_code
_entity_poly.pdbx_strand_id
1 'polypeptide(L)'
;MEITKEEVVDVLKGCGLNAEAALRVLRQKSLFKFLSDNTLWMHDQIRDMGTQMVLEESGEGPGMRSRLWDRGEIMTLLNNMKISHVELQGNLNLLPADPA
;
A
#
# COMPACT_ATOMS: atom_id res chain seq x y z
N MET A 1 -14.19 -0.50 0.63
CA MET A 1 -13.36 -1.58 1.21
C MET A 1 -13.82 -1.71 2.64
N GLU A 2 -14.39 -2.86 2.98
CA GLU A 2 -14.73 -3.19 4.36
C GLU A 2 -13.49 -3.82 4.98
N ILE A 3 -13.01 -3.27 6.10
CA ILE A 3 -11.85 -3.79 6.82
C ILE A 3 -12.35 -4.34 8.14
N THR A 4 -12.18 -5.64 8.35
CA THR A 4 -12.56 -6.32 9.59
C THR A 4 -11.55 -6.03 10.69
N LYS A 5 -11.96 -6.17 11.94
CA LYS A 5 -11.07 -6.06 13.10
C LYS A 5 -9.88 -7.02 12.99
N GLU A 6 -10.11 -8.23 12.51
CA GLU A 6 -9.11 -9.29 12.38
C GLU A 6 -8.01 -8.89 11.40
N GLU A 7 -8.39 -8.36 10.23
CA GLU A 7 -7.43 -7.84 9.23
C GLU A 7 -6.57 -6.71 9.80
N VAL A 8 -7.16 -5.76 10.55
CA VAL A 8 -6.39 -4.68 11.17
C VAL A 8 -5.38 -5.24 12.17
N VAL A 9 -5.79 -6.23 12.97
CA VAL A 9 -4.89 -6.87 13.95
C VAL A 9 -3.72 -7.57 13.26
N ASP A 10 -3.99 -8.30 12.17
CA ASP A 10 -2.96 -9.02 11.43
C ASP A 10 -1.95 -8.07 10.76
N VAL A 11 -2.44 -6.98 10.15
CA VAL A 11 -1.57 -5.95 9.57
C VAL A 11 -0.69 -5.30 10.65
N LEU A 12 -1.27 -4.90 11.79
CA LEU A 12 -0.51 -4.28 12.88
C LEU A 12 0.56 -5.22 13.44
N LYS A 13 0.23 -6.51 13.62
CA LYS A 13 1.20 -7.53 14.04
C LYS A 13 2.30 -7.73 13.00
N GLY A 14 1.95 -7.77 11.72
CA GLY A 14 2.89 -7.86 10.61
C GLY A 14 3.88 -6.69 10.57
N CYS A 15 3.47 -5.52 11.03
CA CYS A 15 4.34 -4.34 11.20
C CYS A 15 5.17 -4.36 12.51
N GLY A 16 5.11 -5.43 13.32
CA GLY A 16 5.79 -5.51 14.61
C GLY A 16 5.17 -4.66 15.72
N LEU A 17 3.92 -4.20 15.54
CA LEU A 17 3.21 -3.39 16.52
C LEU A 17 2.39 -4.26 17.47
N ASN A 18 2.25 -3.83 18.72
CA ASN A 18 1.26 -4.39 19.62
C ASN A 18 -0.13 -3.92 19.20
N ALA A 19 -0.81 -4.75 18.39
CA ALA A 19 -2.10 -4.41 17.79
C ALA A 19 -3.15 -4.00 18.84
N GLU A 20 -3.25 -4.72 19.96
CA GLU A 20 -4.24 -4.42 21.00
C GLU A 20 -3.96 -3.07 21.68
N ALA A 21 -2.68 -2.80 22.00
CA ALA A 21 -2.29 -1.52 22.58
C ALA A 21 -2.55 -0.35 21.62
N ALA A 22 -2.18 -0.51 20.34
CA ALA A 22 -2.40 0.49 19.29
C ALA A 22 -3.88 0.79 19.10
N LEU A 23 -4.70 -0.26 18.91
CA LEU A 23 -6.16 -0.12 18.75
C LEU A 23 -6.82 0.53 19.96
N ARG A 24 -6.38 0.19 21.18
CA ARG A 24 -6.88 0.81 22.41
C ARG A 24 -6.62 2.32 22.43
N VAL A 25 -5.39 2.75 22.13
CA VAL A 25 -5.01 4.17 22.13
C VAL A 25 -5.76 4.96 21.06
N LEU A 26 -5.80 4.42 19.85
CA LEU A 26 -6.50 5.04 18.73
C LEU A 26 -8.02 5.18 18.98
N ARG A 27 -8.64 4.16 19.61
CA ARG A 27 -10.05 4.21 20.04
C ARG A 27 -10.27 5.24 21.15
N GLN A 28 -9.39 5.31 22.14
CA GLN A 28 -9.47 6.33 23.21
C GLN A 28 -9.38 7.76 22.67
N LYS A 29 -8.62 7.96 21.59
CA LYS A 29 -8.51 9.24 20.88
C LYS A 29 -9.66 9.50 19.90
N SER A 30 -10.65 8.62 19.82
CA SER A 30 -11.77 8.71 18.87
C SER A 30 -11.34 8.81 17.41
N LEU A 31 -10.18 8.23 17.05
CA LEU A 31 -9.67 8.29 15.67
C LEU A 31 -10.33 7.25 14.76
N PHE A 32 -10.84 6.17 15.34
CA PHE A 32 -11.67 5.19 14.68
C PHE A 32 -12.65 4.55 15.69
N LYS A 33 -13.65 3.84 15.19
CA LYS A 33 -14.49 2.91 15.96
C LYS A 33 -14.75 1.63 15.18
N PHE A 34 -15.12 0.56 15.88
CA PHE A 34 -15.69 -0.61 15.23
C PHE A 34 -17.22 -0.47 15.19
N LEU A 35 -17.82 -0.80 14.04
CA LEU A 35 -19.26 -0.87 13.86
C LEU A 35 -19.81 -2.20 14.40
N SER A 36 -21.13 -2.36 14.39
CA SER A 36 -21.81 -3.55 14.94
C SER A 36 -21.47 -4.84 14.21
N ASP A 37 -21.03 -4.76 12.95
CA ASP A 37 -20.59 -5.86 12.11
C ASP A 37 -19.07 -6.14 12.23
N ASN A 38 -18.41 -5.57 13.25
CA ASN A 38 -16.95 -5.61 13.46
C ASN A 38 -16.12 -4.99 12.33
N THR A 39 -16.72 -4.18 11.45
CA THR A 39 -15.96 -3.41 10.46
C THR A 39 -15.35 -2.15 11.09
N LEU A 40 -14.17 -1.80 10.60
CA LEU A 40 -13.46 -0.59 10.98
C LEU A 40 -14.11 0.62 10.31
N TRP A 41 -14.52 1.59 11.12
CA TRP A 41 -14.92 2.91 10.67
C TRP A 41 -13.92 3.95 11.17
N MET A 42 -13.33 4.70 10.24
CA MET A 42 -12.42 5.80 10.52
C MET A 42 -13.10 7.11 10.11
N HIS A 43 -12.90 8.18 10.90
CA HIS A 43 -13.41 9.49 10.52
C HIS A 43 -12.77 9.94 9.20
N ASP A 44 -13.58 10.52 8.32
CA ASP A 44 -13.11 10.99 7.00
C ASP A 44 -11.92 11.94 7.13
N GLN A 45 -11.92 12.84 8.13
CA GLN A 45 -10.79 13.74 8.40
C GLN A 45 -9.47 13.02 8.69
N ILE A 46 -9.50 11.90 9.41
CA ILE A 46 -8.29 11.12 9.72
C ILE A 46 -7.82 10.37 8.48
N ARG A 47 -8.77 9.85 7.68
CA ARG A 47 -8.47 9.22 6.40
C ARG A 47 -7.82 10.22 5.45
N ASP A 48 -8.43 11.38 5.28
CA ASP A 48 -7.97 12.42 4.36
C ASP A 48 -6.59 12.95 4.79
N MET A 49 -6.39 13.18 6.09
CA MET A 49 -5.09 13.56 6.64
C MET A 49 -4.03 12.49 6.36
N GLY A 50 -4.34 11.21 6.60
CA GLY A 50 -3.43 10.11 6.33
C GLY A 50 -3.08 9.98 4.84
N THR A 51 -4.06 10.12 3.95
CA THR A 51 -3.85 10.10 2.51
C THR A 51 -3.01 11.29 2.06
N GLN A 52 -3.27 12.49 2.57
CA GLN A 52 -2.50 13.69 2.24
C GLN A 52 -1.03 13.53 2.65
N MET A 53 -0.74 12.97 3.84
CA MET A 53 0.63 12.69 4.26
C MET A 53 1.37 11.75 3.30
N VAL A 54 0.68 10.75 2.75
CA VAL A 54 1.26 9.84 1.73
C VAL A 54 1.54 10.60 0.44
N LEU A 55 0.61 11.43 -0.02
CA LEU A 55 0.76 12.20 -1.26
C LEU A 55 1.89 13.22 -1.18
N GLU A 56 2.05 13.89 -0.04
CA GLU A 56 3.08 14.91 0.21
C GLU A 56 4.48 14.33 0.44
N GLU A 57 4.59 13.03 0.75
CA GLU A 57 5.88 12.38 1.04
C GLU A 57 6.87 12.49 -0.13
N SER A 58 6.39 12.44 -1.37
CA SER A 58 7.22 12.65 -2.56
C SER A 58 6.41 13.18 -3.74
N GLY A 59 6.91 14.27 -4.32
CA GLY A 59 6.40 14.87 -5.57
C GLY A 59 6.92 14.17 -6.83
N GLU A 60 7.91 13.29 -6.71
CA GLU A 60 8.52 12.56 -7.84
C GLU A 60 7.67 11.36 -8.31
N GLY A 61 6.52 11.15 -7.68
CA GLY A 61 5.53 10.14 -8.05
C GLY A 61 5.42 9.00 -7.04
N PRO A 62 4.43 8.10 -7.25
CA PRO A 62 4.08 7.08 -6.27
C PRO A 62 5.21 6.10 -5.96
N GLY A 63 6.08 5.80 -6.93
CA GLY A 63 7.19 4.86 -6.75
C GLY A 63 8.27 5.31 -5.76
N MET A 64 8.32 6.60 -5.41
CA MET A 64 9.29 7.17 -4.46
C MET A 64 8.70 7.40 -3.05
N ARG A 65 7.41 7.11 -2.85
CA ARG A 65 6.77 7.20 -1.53
C ARG A 65 7.08 5.93 -0.73
N SER A 66 7.25 6.05 0.59
CA SER A 66 7.40 4.87 1.47
C SER A 66 6.11 4.06 1.57
N ARG A 67 4.98 4.72 1.27
CA ARG A 67 3.64 4.16 1.34
C ARG A 67 2.85 4.47 0.08
N LEU A 68 1.95 3.56 -0.26
CA LEU A 68 0.99 3.74 -1.36
C LEU A 68 -0.42 3.58 -0.79
N TRP A 69 -1.34 4.40 -1.28
CA TRP A 69 -2.74 4.37 -0.86
C TRP A 69 -3.68 4.00 -2.00
N ASP A 70 -3.41 4.49 -3.22
CA ASP A 70 -4.26 4.22 -4.36
C ASP A 70 -4.01 2.82 -4.95
N ARG A 71 -5.08 2.03 -5.06
CA ARG A 71 -5.01 0.67 -5.58
C ARG A 71 -4.55 0.64 -7.04
N GLY A 72 -4.93 1.63 -7.85
CA GLY A 72 -4.51 1.75 -9.24
C GLY A 72 -3.00 1.97 -9.33
N GLU A 73 -2.47 2.93 -8.58
CA GLU A 73 -1.04 3.21 -8.47
C GLU A 73 -0.26 1.97 -8.02
N ILE A 74 -0.75 1.26 -6.99
CA ILE A 74 -0.14 0.02 -6.50
C ILE A 74 -0.07 -1.03 -7.61
N MET A 75 -1.19 -1.29 -8.30
CA MET A 75 -1.22 -2.30 -9.36
C MET A 75 -0.31 -1.92 -10.54
N THR A 76 -0.29 -0.65 -10.93
CA THR A 76 0.62 -0.15 -11.98
C THR A 76 2.08 -0.34 -11.60
N LEU A 77 2.48 0.05 -10.38
CA LEU A 77 3.86 -0.11 -9.90
C LEU A 77 4.26 -1.59 -9.81
N LEU A 78 3.39 -2.45 -9.27
CA LEU A 78 3.65 -3.88 -9.19
C LEU A 78 3.81 -4.53 -10.58
N ASN A 79 3.01 -4.11 -11.56
CA ASN A 79 3.14 -4.58 -12.93
C ASN A 79 4.44 -4.09 -13.58
N ASN A 80 4.82 -2.83 -13.37
CA ASN A 80 6.06 -2.28 -13.89
C ASN A 80 7.31 -2.94 -13.27
N MET A 81 7.28 -3.26 -11.96
CA MET A 81 8.36 -4.01 -11.31
C MET A 81 8.50 -5.43 -11.86
N LYS A 82 7.39 -6.10 -12.20
CA LYS A 82 7.43 -7.41 -12.84
C LYS A 82 8.08 -7.36 -14.23
N ILE A 83 7.86 -6.30 -15.00
CA ILE A 83 8.47 -6.13 -16.32
C ILE A 83 9.99 -6.00 -16.21
N SER A 84 10.51 -5.28 -15.21
CA SER A 84 11.95 -5.13 -14.98
C SER A 84 12.70 -6.43 -14.61
N HIS A 85 12.01 -7.47 -14.13
CA HIS A 85 12.63 -8.79 -13.89
C HIS A 85 12.54 -9.72 -15.11
N VAL A 86 11.55 -9.52 -15.98
CA VAL A 86 11.33 -10.34 -17.18
C VAL A 86 12.18 -9.86 -18.37
N GLU A 87 12.46 -8.55 -18.50
CA GLU A 87 13.32 -8.03 -19.58
C GLU A 87 14.81 -8.40 -19.44
N LEU A 88 15.27 -8.80 -18.25
CA LEU A 88 16.66 -9.26 -18.07
C LEU A 88 16.88 -10.76 -18.39
N GLN A 89 15.81 -11.53 -18.61
CA GLN A 89 15.91 -12.91 -19.11
C GLN A 89 15.65 -13.04 -20.61
N GLY A 90 15.37 -11.92 -21.30
CA GLY A 90 14.93 -11.90 -22.70
C GLY A 90 15.93 -11.28 -23.67
N ASN A 91 17.25 -11.43 -23.46
CA ASN A 91 18.23 -10.97 -24.46
C ASN A 91 19.11 -12.14 -24.93
N LEU A 92 18.59 -12.94 -25.86
CA LEU A 92 19.42 -13.75 -26.76
C LEU A 92 19.54 -12.98 -28.07
N ASN A 93 20.75 -12.47 -28.32
CA ASN A 93 21.14 -11.79 -29.55
C ASN A 93 20.67 -12.56 -30.79
N LEU A 94 19.83 -11.94 -31.62
CA LEU A 94 19.80 -12.23 -33.05
C LEU A 94 20.47 -11.05 -33.74
N LEU A 95 21.79 -11.19 -33.93
CA LEU A 95 22.56 -10.40 -34.87
C LEU A 95 21.82 -10.45 -36.23
N PRO A 96 21.67 -9.33 -36.97
CA PRO A 96 21.18 -9.42 -38.33
C PRO A 96 22.16 -10.28 -39.13
N ALA A 97 21.66 -11.36 -39.73
CA ALA A 97 22.42 -12.12 -40.71
C ALA A 97 22.73 -11.17 -41.87
N ASP A 98 24.02 -10.87 -42.05
CA ASP A 98 24.53 -10.10 -43.17
C ASP A 98 24.25 -10.88 -44.47
N PRO A 99 23.70 -10.26 -45.53
CA PRO A 99 23.45 -10.95 -46.78
C PRO A 99 24.71 -10.91 -47.66
N ALA A 100 25.24 -12.09 -47.98
CA ALA A 100 26.14 -12.30 -49.12
C ALA A 100 25.87 -13.66 -49.77
#